data_AF-A0A921RGB0-F1
#
_entry.id   AF-A0A921RGB0-F1
#
_cell.length_a   1.000
_cell.length_b   1.000
_cell.length_c   1.000
_cell.angle_alpha   90.00
_cell.angle_beta   90.00
_cell.angle_gamma   90.00
#
_symmetry.space_group_name_H-M   'P 1'
#
loop_
_entity.id
_entity.type
_entity.pdbx_description
1 polymer ?
#
loop_
_entity_poly.entity_id
_entity_poly.type
_entity_poly.pdbx_seq_one_letter_code
_entity_poly.pdbx_strand_id
1 'polypeptide(L)'
;MGCYGDFFEKAKPYIAMTSLQFGYAGMNVITKVSLNHGMSHYVLVVYRHAFATISIAPFALILERKVRPKMTWSVFLQIFVLALLGPVIDQNFYYAGLKFTGPTFACAMSNILPAMTFVMAVIFRMEKVDLKKVRCQAKVAGTLVTVAGAMMMTLYKGPLMKMAWTSGHGHAQGHGAEAPAAVAAAIDPSGREWFLGSLFVIIATLAWASLFILQAHTLKQYAAPLSLTTLICFVGTLQAIVVTFAMEHRPSVWTIGFDMNLLAAAYAGIVTSSIAYYVQGLVIQKTGPVFASAFSPLMMIIVAVMGSFILAEKIFLGGVLGAVLIVIGLYSVLWGKHKETQEKEEEEAMELPVASKANGSGIIYDDAVFIKEIAAVPAAGVGDECRKANGVVYKSSSSHGHGAAGAV
;
A
#
# COMPACT_ATOMS: atom_id res chain seq x y z
N MET A 1 12.85 28.72 2.14
CA MET A 1 11.69 27.80 2.13
C MET A 1 11.96 26.44 1.44
N GLY A 2 13.09 26.23 0.75
CA GLY A 2 13.34 25.01 -0.05
C GLY A 2 13.70 23.73 0.70
N CYS A 3 14.34 23.81 1.87
CA CYS A 3 14.81 22.62 2.61
C CYS A 3 13.65 21.80 3.23
N TYR A 4 12.60 22.47 3.70
CA TYR A 4 11.41 21.80 4.26
C TYR A 4 10.56 21.11 3.19
N GLY A 5 10.49 21.67 1.98
CA GLY A 5 9.76 21.07 0.87
C GLY A 5 10.41 19.77 0.38
N ASP A 6 11.74 19.75 0.30
CA ASP A 6 12.50 18.58 -0.15
C ASP A 6 12.44 17.43 0.88
N PHE A 7 12.50 17.77 2.17
CA PHE A 7 12.28 16.79 3.24
C PHE A 7 10.87 16.19 3.20
N PHE A 8 9.83 17.01 2.98
CA PHE A 8 8.45 16.54 2.96
C PHE A 8 8.17 15.61 1.77
N GLU A 9 8.70 15.91 0.59
CA GLU A 9 8.58 15.03 -0.57
C GLU A 9 9.32 13.71 -0.39
N LYS A 10 10.51 13.72 0.26
CA LYS A 10 11.23 12.49 0.62
C LYS A 10 10.52 11.67 1.70
N ALA A 11 9.84 12.31 2.66
CA ALA A 11 9.11 11.64 3.74
C ALA A 11 7.72 11.10 3.31
N LYS A 12 7.14 11.66 2.24
CA LYS A 12 5.81 11.32 1.73
C LYS A 12 5.51 9.82 1.60
N PRO A 13 6.35 8.97 0.96
CA PRO A 13 6.07 7.54 0.86
C PRO A 13 6.09 6.82 2.22
N TYR A 14 6.91 7.28 3.17
CA TYR A 14 7.01 6.70 4.52
C TYR A 14 5.76 7.00 5.34
N ILE A 15 5.33 8.28 5.32
CA ILE A 15 4.11 8.72 6.01
C ILE A 15 2.91 8.01 5.41
N ALA A 16 2.80 7.99 4.08
CA ALA A 16 1.72 7.33 3.36
C ALA A 16 1.58 5.85 3.76
N MET A 17 2.68 5.08 3.67
CA MET A 17 2.65 3.66 4.04
C MET A 17 2.31 3.45 5.51
N THR A 18 2.85 4.26 6.41
CA THR A 18 2.56 4.18 7.85
C THR A 18 1.08 4.46 8.12
N SER A 19 0.49 5.49 7.50
CA SER A 19 -0.94 5.80 7.60
C SER A 19 -1.82 4.67 7.07
N LEU A 20 -1.42 3.97 6.00
CA LEU A 20 -2.14 2.80 5.52
C LEU A 20 -2.19 1.68 6.57
N GLN A 21 -1.10 1.46 7.31
CA GLN A 21 -1.08 0.43 8.36
C GLN A 21 -2.06 0.73 9.49
N PHE A 22 -2.27 2.01 9.84
CA PHE A 22 -3.34 2.39 10.78
C PHE A 22 -4.73 2.05 10.24
N GLY A 23 -4.98 2.30 8.95
CA GLY A 23 -6.24 1.91 8.30
C GLY A 23 -6.47 0.40 8.30
N TYR A 24 -5.43 -0.39 8.00
CA TYR A 24 -5.50 -1.85 8.06
C TYR A 24 -5.69 -2.37 9.50
N ALA A 25 -5.05 -1.74 10.49
CA ALA A 25 -5.23 -2.10 11.90
C ALA A 25 -6.68 -1.88 12.37
N GLY A 26 -7.31 -0.76 12.01
CA GLY A 26 -8.72 -0.50 12.31
C GLY A 26 -9.67 -1.54 11.70
N MET A 27 -9.37 -1.99 10.48
CA MET A 27 -10.15 -3.01 9.78
C MET A 27 -10.16 -4.36 10.50
N ASN A 28 -9.06 -4.77 11.12
CA ASN A 28 -9.02 -6.03 11.87
C ASN A 28 -10.01 -6.04 13.04
N VAL A 29 -10.17 -4.90 13.74
CA VAL A 29 -11.11 -4.79 14.85
C VAL A 29 -12.55 -4.84 14.34
N ILE A 30 -12.86 -4.03 13.32
CA ILE A 30 -14.22 -3.91 12.77
C ILE A 30 -14.69 -5.22 12.11
N THR A 31 -13.80 -5.88 11.36
CA THR A 31 -14.11 -7.15 10.68
C THR A 31 -14.35 -8.28 11.66
N LYS A 32 -13.58 -8.33 12.75
CA LYS A 32 -13.75 -9.38 13.77
C LYS A 32 -15.16 -9.31 14.39
N VAL A 33 -15.65 -8.11 14.67
CA VAL A 33 -17.02 -7.91 15.18
C VAL A 33 -18.06 -8.40 14.16
N SER A 34 -17.89 -8.05 12.89
CA SER A 34 -18.82 -8.43 11.81
C SER A 34 -18.83 -9.94 11.53
N LEU A 35 -17.66 -10.58 11.45
CA LEU A 35 -17.57 -12.03 11.24
C LEU A 35 -18.12 -12.83 12.43
N ASN A 36 -17.93 -12.35 13.66
CA ASN A 36 -18.49 -12.98 14.86
C ASN A 36 -20.03 -12.89 14.91
N HIS A 37 -20.63 -11.90 14.25
CA HIS A 37 -22.08 -11.79 14.10
C HIS A 37 -22.64 -12.67 12.97
N GLY A 38 -21.81 -13.53 12.36
CA GLY A 38 -22.25 -14.55 11.40
C GLY A 38 -22.27 -14.12 9.93
N MET A 39 -21.69 -12.96 9.59
CA MET A 39 -21.58 -12.52 8.20
C MET A 39 -20.67 -13.45 7.38
N SER A 40 -21.12 -13.85 6.19
CA SER A 40 -20.27 -14.61 5.27
C SER A 40 -19.14 -13.73 4.73
N HIS A 41 -17.91 -14.19 4.87
CA HIS A 41 -16.71 -13.48 4.39
C HIS A 41 -16.71 -13.29 2.86
N TYR A 42 -17.31 -14.21 2.09
CA TYR A 42 -17.47 -14.06 0.64
C TYR A 42 -18.29 -12.81 0.28
N VAL A 43 -19.41 -12.62 0.97
CA VAL A 43 -20.29 -11.47 0.78
C VAL A 43 -19.61 -10.18 1.23
N LEU A 44 -18.88 -10.22 2.36
CA LEU A 44 -18.09 -9.08 2.82
C LEU A 44 -17.06 -8.62 1.77
N VAL A 45 -16.37 -9.56 1.10
CA VAL A 45 -15.42 -9.25 0.03
C VAL A 45 -16.12 -8.56 -1.15
N VAL A 46 -17.30 -9.02 -1.57
CA VAL A 46 -18.08 -8.37 -2.63
C VAL A 46 -18.43 -6.94 -2.26
N TYR A 47 -19.07 -6.73 -1.10
CA TYR A 47 -19.48 -5.39 -0.68
C TYR A 47 -18.28 -4.47 -0.47
N ARG A 48 -17.18 -4.97 0.11
CA ARG A 48 -15.93 -4.24 0.26
C ARG A 48 -15.45 -3.66 -1.07
N HIS A 49 -15.33 -4.47 -2.11
CA HIS A 49 -14.84 -3.97 -3.40
C HIS A 49 -15.87 -3.16 -4.19
N ALA A 50 -17.16 -3.41 -3.97
CA ALA A 50 -18.23 -2.57 -4.51
C ALA A 50 -18.16 -1.15 -3.94
N PHE A 51 -18.06 -1.01 -2.62
CA PHE A 51 -17.86 0.29 -1.96
C PHE A 51 -16.57 0.96 -2.41
N ALA A 52 -15.49 0.19 -2.55
CA ALA A 52 -14.21 0.70 -3.03
C ALA A 52 -14.31 1.27 -4.45
N THR A 53 -15.04 0.57 -5.33
CA THR A 53 -15.24 1.01 -6.72
C THR A 53 -16.07 2.29 -6.76
N ILE A 54 -17.18 2.33 -6.02
CA ILE A 54 -18.08 3.50 -5.97
C ILE A 54 -17.35 4.72 -5.40
N SER A 55 -16.51 4.55 -4.38
CA SER A 55 -15.79 5.66 -3.76
C SER A 55 -14.72 6.25 -4.68
N ILE A 56 -13.95 5.44 -5.40
CA ILE A 56 -12.79 5.89 -6.18
C ILE A 56 -13.09 6.20 -7.65
N ALA A 57 -14.11 5.58 -8.23
CA ALA A 57 -14.46 5.75 -9.64
C ALA A 57 -14.71 7.22 -10.05
N PRO A 58 -15.42 8.06 -9.26
CA PRO A 58 -15.63 9.47 -9.62
C PRO A 58 -14.31 10.23 -9.75
N PHE A 59 -13.37 10.02 -8.82
CA PHE A 59 -12.06 10.65 -8.84
C PHE A 59 -11.25 10.21 -10.05
N ALA A 60 -11.26 8.91 -10.36
CA ALA A 60 -10.59 8.40 -11.54
C ALA A 60 -11.17 8.98 -12.84
N LEU A 61 -12.50 9.14 -12.92
CA LEU A 61 -13.19 9.67 -14.11
C LEU A 61 -13.01 11.18 -14.29
N ILE A 62 -12.77 11.94 -13.22
CA ILE A 62 -12.58 13.38 -13.26
C ILE A 62 -11.10 13.73 -13.44
N LEU A 63 -10.21 13.17 -12.61
CA LEU A 63 -8.81 13.58 -12.53
C LEU A 63 -7.94 12.97 -13.64
N GLU A 64 -8.20 11.72 -14.03
CA GLU A 64 -7.37 11.02 -15.04
C GLU A 64 -8.02 10.93 -16.41
N ARG A 65 -9.17 11.59 -16.63
CA ARG A 65 -9.96 11.50 -17.88
C ARG A 65 -9.13 11.69 -19.14
N LYS A 66 -8.20 12.66 -19.11
CA LYS A 66 -7.37 13.06 -20.25
C LYS A 66 -6.02 12.34 -20.33
N VAL A 67 -5.62 11.66 -19.26
CA VAL A 67 -4.28 11.05 -19.09
C VAL A 67 -4.33 9.53 -19.25
N ARG A 68 -5.54 8.93 -19.21
CA ARG A 68 -5.74 7.48 -19.36
C ARG A 68 -5.14 6.93 -20.66
N PRO A 69 -4.18 6.00 -20.57
CA PRO A 69 -3.69 5.28 -21.74
C PRO A 69 -4.78 4.41 -22.38
N LYS A 70 -4.64 4.10 -23.67
CA LYS A 70 -5.57 3.18 -24.35
C LYS A 70 -5.48 1.79 -23.72
N MET A 71 -6.63 1.19 -23.41
CA MET A 71 -6.69 -0.15 -22.84
C MET A 71 -6.32 -1.19 -23.91
N THR A 72 -5.17 -1.82 -23.77
CA THR A 72 -4.78 -2.98 -24.61
C THR A 72 -5.26 -4.27 -23.95
N TRP A 73 -5.39 -5.34 -24.74
CA TRP A 73 -5.77 -6.66 -24.22
C TRP A 73 -4.80 -7.17 -23.15
N SER A 74 -3.49 -6.92 -23.33
CA SER A 74 -2.45 -7.29 -22.37
C SER A 74 -2.64 -6.58 -21.03
N VAL A 75 -2.89 -5.26 -21.03
CA VAL A 75 -3.12 -4.49 -19.79
C VAL A 75 -4.41 -4.94 -19.13
N PHE A 76 -5.47 -5.19 -19.89
CA PHE A 76 -6.71 -5.73 -19.34
C PHE A 76 -6.50 -7.09 -18.65
N LEU A 77 -5.74 -7.99 -19.26
CA LEU A 77 -5.39 -9.29 -18.65
C LEU A 77 -4.57 -9.10 -17.36
N GLN A 78 -3.61 -8.18 -17.35
CA GLN A 78 -2.85 -7.85 -16.13
C GLN A 78 -3.77 -7.34 -15.01
N ILE A 79 -4.72 -6.46 -15.32
CA ILE A 79 -5.72 -5.96 -14.36
C ILE A 79 -6.62 -7.10 -13.86
N PHE A 80 -7.04 -7.99 -14.76
CA PHE A 80 -7.85 -9.15 -14.39
C PHE A 80 -7.09 -10.07 -13.42
N VAL A 81 -5.80 -10.31 -13.66
CA VAL A 81 -4.96 -11.10 -12.76
C VAL A 81 -4.68 -10.34 -11.46
N LEU A 82 -4.50 -9.03 -11.47
CA LEU A 82 -4.37 -8.21 -10.26
C LEU A 82 -5.62 -8.31 -9.37
N ALA A 83 -6.79 -8.22 -9.97
CA ALA A 83 -8.07 -8.41 -9.30
C ALA A 83 -8.23 -9.82 -8.74
N LEU A 84 -7.73 -10.83 -9.46
CA LEU A 84 -7.77 -12.22 -9.00
C LEU A 84 -6.83 -12.44 -7.81
N LEU A 85 -5.61 -11.89 -7.86
CA LEU A 85 -4.60 -12.08 -6.82
C LEU A 85 -4.97 -11.40 -5.50
N GLY A 86 -5.36 -10.12 -5.53
CA GLY A 86 -5.66 -9.37 -4.31
C GLY A 86 -7.09 -9.56 -3.84
N PRO A 87 -8.08 -8.94 -4.50
CA PRO A 87 -9.48 -9.03 -4.12
C PRO A 87 -10.01 -10.44 -3.88
N VAL A 88 -9.63 -11.42 -4.70
CA VAL A 88 -10.23 -12.76 -4.67
C VAL A 88 -9.37 -13.75 -3.90
N ILE A 89 -8.16 -14.06 -4.38
CA ILE A 89 -7.32 -15.11 -3.79
C ILE A 89 -6.85 -14.68 -2.41
N ASP A 90 -6.14 -13.55 -2.29
CA ASP A 90 -5.61 -13.11 -1.00
C ASP A 90 -6.72 -13.00 0.06
N GLN A 91 -7.79 -12.26 -0.18
CA GLN A 91 -8.81 -12.05 0.84
C GLN A 91 -9.56 -13.33 1.24
N ASN A 92 -10.02 -14.14 0.29
CA ASN A 92 -10.79 -15.34 0.62
C ASN A 92 -9.92 -16.40 1.31
N PHE A 93 -8.70 -16.64 0.81
CA PHE A 93 -7.79 -17.59 1.44
C PHE A 93 -7.27 -17.09 2.79
N TYR A 94 -7.09 -15.77 2.96
CA TYR A 94 -6.75 -15.18 4.26
C TYR A 94 -7.88 -15.41 5.28
N TYR A 95 -9.13 -15.11 4.93
CA TYR A 95 -10.27 -15.35 5.82
C TYR A 95 -10.52 -16.84 6.08
N ALA A 96 -10.33 -17.70 5.09
CA ALA A 96 -10.41 -19.15 5.28
C ALA A 96 -9.31 -19.64 6.23
N GLY A 97 -8.06 -19.25 6.00
CA GLY A 97 -6.93 -19.57 6.87
C GLY A 97 -7.14 -19.06 8.30
N LEU A 98 -7.62 -17.82 8.44
CA LEU A 98 -7.99 -17.22 9.72
C LEU A 98 -8.99 -18.07 10.50
N LYS A 99 -9.98 -18.65 9.81
CA LYS A 99 -11.00 -19.51 10.41
C LYS A 99 -10.43 -20.84 10.93
N PHE A 100 -9.42 -21.41 10.25
CA PHE A 100 -8.84 -22.72 10.59
C PHE A 100 -7.66 -22.64 11.57
N THR A 101 -6.86 -21.57 11.56
CA THR A 101 -5.66 -21.43 12.43
C THR A 101 -5.82 -20.39 13.54
N GLY A 102 -6.72 -19.43 13.35
CA GLY A 102 -6.91 -18.28 14.22
C GLY A 102 -6.10 -17.03 13.81
N PRO A 103 -6.44 -15.86 14.41
CA PRO A 103 -5.83 -14.56 14.09
C PRO A 103 -4.35 -14.44 14.35
N THR A 104 -3.85 -15.07 15.43
CA THR A 104 -2.42 -15.01 15.81
C THR A 104 -1.54 -15.60 14.72
N PHE A 105 -1.90 -16.80 14.27
CA PHE A 105 -1.15 -17.54 13.28
C PHE A 105 -1.22 -16.84 11.92
N ALA A 106 -2.43 -16.42 11.50
CA ALA A 106 -2.60 -15.71 10.24
C ALA A 106 -1.75 -14.43 10.20
N CYS A 107 -1.75 -13.65 11.29
CA CYS A 107 -0.93 -12.44 11.41
C CYS A 107 0.58 -12.76 11.41
N ALA A 108 1.00 -13.84 12.09
CA ALA A 108 2.39 -14.28 12.09
C ALA A 108 2.88 -14.63 10.67
N MET A 109 2.06 -15.33 9.89
CA MET A 109 2.38 -15.71 8.52
C MET A 109 2.38 -14.52 7.55
N SER A 110 1.49 -13.53 7.75
CA SER A 110 1.50 -12.29 6.98
C SER A 110 2.79 -11.48 7.16
N ASN A 111 3.55 -11.70 8.23
CA ASN A 111 4.86 -11.07 8.42
C ASN A 111 5.94 -11.63 7.49
N ILE A 112 5.70 -12.76 6.83
CA ILE A 112 6.58 -13.32 5.80
C ILE A 112 6.41 -12.55 4.47
N LEU A 113 5.37 -11.72 4.34
CA LEU A 113 5.10 -10.94 3.13
C LEU A 113 6.30 -10.16 2.58
N PRO A 114 7.11 -9.42 3.39
CA PRO A 114 8.27 -8.70 2.85
C PRO A 114 9.31 -9.64 2.26
N ALA A 115 9.54 -10.80 2.91
CA ALA A 115 10.45 -11.82 2.41
C ALA A 115 9.96 -12.44 1.10
N MET A 116 8.67 -12.79 1.00
CA MET A 116 8.10 -13.33 -0.24
C MET A 116 8.10 -12.31 -1.36
N THR A 117 7.79 -11.04 -1.06
CA THR A 117 7.85 -9.94 -2.03
C THR A 117 9.27 -9.73 -2.52
N PHE A 118 10.26 -9.80 -1.64
CA PHE A 118 11.67 -9.73 -2.03
C PHE A 118 12.03 -10.88 -2.98
N VAL A 119 11.74 -12.14 -2.62
CA VAL A 119 12.02 -13.31 -3.47
C VAL A 119 11.37 -13.16 -4.86
N MET A 120 10.10 -12.75 -4.90
CA MET A 120 9.38 -12.52 -6.16
C MET A 120 10.02 -11.37 -6.95
N ALA A 121 10.41 -10.26 -6.31
CA ALA A 121 11.10 -9.17 -6.98
C ALA A 121 12.44 -9.60 -7.62
N VAL A 122 13.16 -10.54 -7.01
CA VAL A 122 14.38 -11.13 -7.58
C VAL A 122 14.06 -12.00 -8.80
N ILE A 123 13.07 -12.89 -8.69
CA ILE A 123 12.65 -13.79 -9.78
C ILE A 123 12.24 -12.98 -11.02
N PHE A 124 11.45 -11.93 -10.82
CA PHE A 124 10.99 -11.03 -11.90
C PHE A 124 12.02 -9.97 -12.31
N ARG A 125 13.26 -10.05 -11.81
CA ARG A 125 14.38 -9.12 -12.10
C ARG A 125 14.04 -7.64 -11.84
N MET A 126 13.14 -7.37 -10.90
CA MET A 126 12.79 -6.03 -10.44
C MET A 126 13.80 -5.49 -9.42
N GLU A 127 14.51 -6.38 -8.74
CA GLU A 127 15.66 -6.06 -7.88
C GLU A 127 16.91 -6.77 -8.43
N LYS A 128 17.96 -6.00 -8.73
CA LYS A 128 19.27 -6.57 -9.07
C LYS A 128 19.99 -6.90 -7.76
N VAL A 129 20.02 -8.17 -7.40
CA VAL A 129 20.73 -8.62 -6.19
C VAL A 129 22.20 -8.81 -6.51
N ASP A 130 22.98 -7.75 -6.29
CA ASP A 130 24.41 -7.90 -6.15
C ASP A 130 24.73 -8.12 -4.67
N LEU A 131 24.83 -9.39 -4.26
CA LEU A 131 25.08 -9.79 -2.86
C LEU A 131 26.41 -9.25 -2.30
N LYS A 132 27.29 -8.74 -3.15
CA LYS A 132 28.53 -8.07 -2.73
C LYS A 132 28.30 -6.63 -2.28
N LYS A 133 27.20 -6.00 -2.71
CA LYS A 133 26.85 -4.63 -2.28
C LYS A 133 26.24 -4.67 -0.88
N VAL A 134 26.83 -3.91 0.05
CA VAL A 134 26.39 -3.75 1.44
C VAL A 134 24.89 -3.39 1.55
N ARG A 135 24.35 -2.69 0.54
CA ARG A 135 22.95 -2.27 0.47
C ARG A 135 21.99 -3.43 0.22
N CYS A 136 22.36 -4.36 -0.67
CA CYS A 136 21.58 -5.58 -0.91
C CYS A 136 21.60 -6.46 0.34
N GLN A 137 22.76 -6.55 1.02
CA GLN A 137 22.86 -7.23 2.30
C GLN A 137 21.98 -6.59 3.37
N ALA A 138 21.95 -5.25 3.46
CA ALA A 138 21.09 -4.53 4.41
C ALA A 138 19.59 -4.77 4.18
N LYS A 139 19.13 -4.82 2.91
CA LYS A 139 17.74 -5.15 2.56
C LYS A 139 17.38 -6.59 2.95
N VAL A 140 18.23 -7.55 2.62
CA VAL A 140 17.99 -8.98 2.94
C VAL A 140 18.03 -9.20 4.44
N ALA A 141 19.09 -8.74 5.11
CA ALA A 141 19.23 -8.86 6.56
C ALA A 141 18.12 -8.12 7.30
N GLY A 142 17.77 -6.90 6.86
CA GLY A 142 16.66 -6.13 7.42
C GLY A 142 15.34 -6.87 7.31
N THR A 143 15.06 -7.47 6.14
CA THR A 143 13.86 -8.29 5.92
C THR A 143 13.82 -9.50 6.86
N LEU A 144 14.94 -10.23 7.00
CA LEU A 144 15.04 -11.37 7.91
C LEU A 144 14.85 -10.95 9.37
N VAL A 145 15.45 -9.83 9.78
CA VAL A 145 15.31 -9.26 11.13
C VAL A 145 13.86 -8.83 11.39
N THR A 146 13.18 -8.22 10.42
CA THR A 146 11.76 -7.86 10.54
C THR A 146 10.88 -9.10 10.68
N VAL A 147 11.09 -10.14 9.87
CA VAL A 147 10.36 -11.42 9.99
C VAL A 147 10.60 -12.05 11.37
N ALA A 148 11.86 -12.13 11.80
CA ALA A 148 12.22 -12.68 13.11
C ALA A 148 11.58 -11.88 14.27
N GLY A 149 11.60 -10.55 14.19
CA GLY A 149 10.95 -9.68 15.16
C GLY A 149 9.45 -9.91 15.27
N ALA A 150 8.78 -10.08 14.13
CA ALA A 150 7.35 -10.30 14.09
C ALA A 150 6.94 -11.73 14.51
N MET A 151 7.78 -12.73 14.24
CA MET A 151 7.62 -14.07 14.82
C MET A 151 7.83 -14.07 16.33
N MET A 152 8.83 -13.34 16.84
CA MET A 152 9.07 -13.23 18.28
C MET A 152 7.92 -12.50 18.99
N MET A 153 7.35 -11.46 18.37
CA MET A 153 6.17 -10.75 18.87
C MET A 153 4.95 -11.67 19.04
N THR A 154 4.79 -12.66 18.17
CA THR A 154 3.62 -13.56 18.15
C THR A 154 3.81 -14.83 18.97
N LEU A 155 5.01 -15.42 18.94
CA LEU A 155 5.27 -16.75 19.51
C LEU A 155 5.87 -16.70 20.93
N TYR A 156 6.61 -15.64 21.28
CA TYR A 156 7.29 -15.58 22.58
C TYR A 156 6.46 -14.84 23.63
N LYS A 157 5.91 -15.58 24.59
CA LYS A 157 5.28 -15.01 25.79
C LYS A 157 6.31 -14.89 26.91
N GLY A 158 6.95 -13.73 27.01
CA GLY A 158 7.81 -13.38 28.14
C GLY A 158 7.03 -12.85 29.36
N PRO A 159 7.73 -12.37 30.41
CA PRO A 159 7.10 -11.75 31.57
C PRO A 159 6.17 -10.59 31.20
N LEU A 160 5.13 -10.38 32.02
CA LEU A 160 4.21 -9.25 31.90
C LEU A 160 4.94 -7.93 32.19
N MET A 161 4.94 -7.02 31.23
CA MET A 161 5.52 -5.69 31.43
C MET A 161 4.46 -4.77 32.05
N LYS A 162 4.72 -4.22 33.23
CA LYS A 162 3.86 -3.20 33.85
C LYS A 162 4.06 -1.89 33.09
N MET A 163 3.08 -1.50 32.30
CA MET A 163 3.09 -0.20 31.60
C MET A 163 2.57 0.90 32.52
N ALA A 164 3.19 2.09 32.46
CA ALA A 164 2.85 3.23 33.32
C ALA A 164 1.37 3.66 33.20
N TRP A 165 0.76 3.57 32.01
CA TRP A 165 -0.65 3.95 31.82
C TRP A 165 -1.65 2.90 32.33
N THR A 166 -1.24 1.64 32.47
CA THR A 166 -2.07 0.56 33.04
C THR A 166 -2.05 0.55 34.58
N SER A 167 -1.24 1.42 35.21
CA SER A 167 -1.01 1.43 36.66
C SER A 167 -1.96 2.34 37.45
N GLY A 168 -2.89 3.04 36.77
CA GLY A 168 -3.73 4.09 37.38
C GLY A 168 -5.17 3.70 37.78
N HIS A 169 -5.64 2.48 37.50
CA HIS A 169 -6.98 2.04 37.92
C HIS A 169 -6.85 0.96 39.02
N GLY A 170 -7.16 1.38 40.24
CA GLY A 170 -6.96 0.63 41.48
C GLY A 170 -7.77 -0.65 41.61
N HIS A 171 -7.24 -1.53 42.47
CA HIS A 171 -7.90 -2.59 43.23
C HIS A 171 -9.28 -3.10 42.74
N ALA A 172 -9.27 -4.21 42.00
CA ALA A 172 -10.35 -5.18 42.06
C ALA A 172 -9.78 -6.60 42.09
N GLN A 173 -10.38 -7.41 42.95
CA GLN A 173 -9.99 -8.72 43.43
C GLN A 173 -9.82 -9.78 42.34
N GLY A 174 -9.12 -10.85 42.72
CA GLY A 174 -9.01 -12.09 41.98
C GLY A 174 -10.36 -12.66 41.60
N HIS A 175 -10.73 -12.41 40.35
CA HIS A 175 -11.42 -13.36 39.51
C HIS A 175 -10.54 -13.50 38.28
N GLY A 176 -10.39 -14.72 37.75
CA GLY A 176 -9.68 -15.01 36.50
C GLY A 176 -10.41 -14.38 35.31
N ALA A 177 -10.47 -13.06 35.28
CA ALA A 177 -10.74 -12.29 34.09
C ALA A 177 -9.53 -12.52 33.20
N GLU A 178 -9.70 -13.46 32.28
CA GLU A 178 -8.95 -13.53 31.05
C GLU A 178 -8.67 -12.08 30.63
N ALA A 179 -7.39 -11.71 30.69
CA ALA A 179 -6.89 -10.68 29.81
C ALA A 179 -7.41 -11.03 28.39
N PRO A 180 -7.39 -10.12 27.42
CA PRO A 180 -7.59 -10.55 26.04
C PRO A 180 -6.33 -11.30 25.54
N ALA A 181 -5.98 -12.38 26.23
CA ALA A 181 -5.65 -13.67 25.67
C ALA A 181 -6.77 -14.23 24.75
N ALA A 182 -7.58 -13.41 24.07
CA ALA A 182 -8.43 -13.79 22.94
C ALA A 182 -7.59 -14.05 21.65
N VAL A 183 -6.39 -14.59 21.87
CA VAL A 183 -5.30 -14.88 20.94
C VAL A 183 -4.61 -16.21 21.38
N ALA A 184 -5.09 -16.86 22.45
CA ALA A 184 -4.51 -18.05 23.06
C ALA A 184 -5.53 -19.16 23.38
N ALA A 185 -6.62 -19.24 22.64
CA ALA A 185 -7.44 -20.45 22.56
C ALA A 185 -7.17 -21.11 21.21
N ALA A 186 -6.05 -21.83 21.11
CA ALA A 186 -5.92 -22.86 20.09
C ALA A 186 -6.80 -24.02 20.55
N ILE A 187 -8.05 -24.04 20.04
CA ILE A 187 -8.82 -25.27 19.88
C ILE A 187 -7.88 -26.23 19.15
N ASP A 188 -7.67 -27.45 19.67
CA ASP A 188 -7.00 -28.55 18.98
C ASP A 188 -7.78 -28.86 17.69
N PRO A 189 -7.39 -28.31 16.52
CA PRO A 189 -8.02 -28.67 15.26
C PRO A 189 -7.43 -30.03 14.91
N SER A 190 -8.21 -30.93 14.33
CA SER A 190 -7.64 -32.12 13.72
C SER A 190 -6.41 -31.68 12.89
N GLY A 191 -5.22 -32.27 13.06
CA GLY A 191 -3.97 -31.68 12.51
C GLY A 191 -4.01 -31.35 11.01
N ARG A 192 -4.94 -31.99 10.28
CA ARG A 192 -5.36 -31.67 8.92
C ARG A 192 -5.93 -30.26 8.74
N GLU A 193 -6.83 -29.79 9.60
CA GLU A 193 -7.44 -28.45 9.53
C GLU A 193 -6.42 -27.36 9.80
N TRP A 194 -5.53 -27.55 10.78
CA TRP A 194 -4.44 -26.62 11.05
C TRP A 194 -3.46 -26.51 9.88
N PHE A 195 -3.11 -27.65 9.27
CA PHE A 195 -2.30 -27.68 8.06
C PHE A 195 -2.98 -26.97 6.87
N LEU A 196 -4.27 -27.26 6.64
CA LEU A 196 -5.05 -26.65 5.56
C LEU A 196 -5.15 -25.13 5.72
N GLY A 197 -5.40 -24.67 6.96
CA GLY A 197 -5.42 -23.25 7.29
C GLY A 197 -4.06 -22.59 7.06
N SER A 198 -2.97 -23.26 7.44
CA SER A 198 -1.61 -22.77 7.20
C SER A 198 -1.30 -22.61 5.72
N LEU A 199 -1.69 -23.61 4.92
CA LEU A 199 -1.54 -23.56 3.46
C LEU A 199 -2.33 -22.40 2.84
N PHE A 200 -3.56 -22.16 3.30
CA PHE A 200 -4.37 -21.04 2.82
C PHE A 200 -3.75 -19.68 3.14
N VAL A 201 -3.20 -19.46 4.34
CA VAL A 201 -2.53 -18.19 4.65
C VAL A 201 -1.26 -17.99 3.82
N ILE A 202 -0.50 -19.06 3.54
CA ILE A 202 0.68 -18.99 2.66
C ILE A 202 0.26 -18.58 1.24
N ILE A 203 -0.78 -19.23 0.69
CA ILE A 203 -1.32 -18.90 -0.63
C ILE A 203 -1.79 -17.45 -0.68
N ALA A 204 -2.50 -16.98 0.35
CA ALA A 204 -2.95 -15.59 0.43
C ALA A 204 -1.75 -14.62 0.41
N THR A 205 -0.76 -14.87 1.27
CA THR A 205 0.43 -14.02 1.38
C THR A 205 1.26 -14.02 0.09
N LEU A 206 1.34 -15.17 -0.62
CA LEU A 206 1.96 -15.26 -1.94
C LEU A 206 1.19 -14.48 -3.01
N ALA A 207 -0.14 -14.55 -2.99
CA ALA A 207 -0.98 -13.81 -3.92
C ALA A 207 -0.83 -12.29 -3.70
N TRP A 208 -0.77 -11.85 -2.44
CA TRP A 208 -0.54 -10.46 -2.08
C TRP A 208 0.86 -9.96 -2.49
N ALA A 209 1.91 -10.77 -2.28
CA ALA A 209 3.25 -10.47 -2.78
C ALA A 209 3.27 -10.35 -4.32
N SER A 210 2.59 -11.28 -5.00
CA SER A 210 2.46 -11.29 -6.46
C SER A 210 1.72 -10.05 -6.98
N LEU A 211 0.70 -9.59 -6.25
CA LEU A 211 0.01 -8.33 -6.56
C LEU A 211 0.98 -7.16 -6.54
N PHE A 212 1.87 -7.06 -5.55
CA PHE A 212 2.83 -5.93 -5.48
C PHE A 212 3.75 -5.89 -6.70
N ILE A 213 4.27 -7.06 -7.10
CA ILE A 213 5.14 -7.20 -8.27
C ILE A 213 4.38 -6.87 -9.57
N LEU A 214 3.21 -7.47 -9.77
CA LEU A 214 2.42 -7.26 -10.98
C LEU A 214 1.88 -5.83 -11.06
N GLN A 215 1.53 -5.22 -9.92
CA GLN A 215 1.04 -3.84 -9.86
C GLN A 215 2.16 -2.88 -10.23
N ALA A 216 3.39 -3.12 -9.77
CA ALA A 216 4.57 -2.36 -10.16
C ALA A 216 4.82 -2.43 -11.68
N HIS A 217 4.64 -3.60 -12.29
CA HIS A 217 4.78 -3.77 -13.74
C HIS A 217 3.65 -3.08 -14.52
N THR A 218 2.41 -3.25 -14.06
CA THR A 218 1.22 -2.68 -14.72
C THR A 218 1.23 -1.15 -14.69
N LEU A 219 1.68 -0.54 -13.58
CA LEU A 219 1.81 0.91 -13.44
C LEU A 219 2.86 1.54 -14.37
N LYS A 220 3.78 0.75 -14.93
CA LYS A 220 4.70 1.22 -15.98
C LYS A 220 4.03 1.27 -17.35
N GLN A 221 3.09 0.37 -17.63
CA GLN A 221 2.37 0.33 -18.91
C GLN A 221 1.11 1.20 -18.89
N TYR A 222 0.48 1.32 -17.72
CA TYR A 222 -0.76 2.05 -17.49
C TYR A 222 -0.54 3.09 -16.37
N ALA A 223 0.01 4.24 -16.74
CA ALA A 223 0.40 5.32 -15.84
C ALA A 223 -0.80 6.16 -15.32
N ALA A 224 -1.85 5.49 -14.86
CA ALA A 224 -3.07 6.10 -14.35
C ALA A 224 -3.50 5.35 -13.06
N PRO A 225 -2.89 5.66 -11.91
CA PRO A 225 -3.05 4.91 -10.66
C PRO A 225 -4.47 4.92 -10.09
N LEU A 226 -5.24 6.03 -10.18
CA LEU A 226 -6.64 6.05 -9.71
C LEU A 226 -7.50 5.12 -10.57
N SER A 227 -7.31 5.17 -11.88
CA SER A 227 -8.03 4.35 -12.85
C SER A 227 -7.66 2.88 -12.73
N LEU A 228 -6.37 2.58 -12.51
CA LEU A 228 -5.91 1.21 -12.26
C LEU A 228 -6.59 0.65 -11.01
N THR A 229 -6.57 1.37 -9.89
CA THR A 229 -7.23 0.93 -8.66
C THR A 229 -8.73 0.75 -8.85
N THR A 230 -9.39 1.69 -9.54
CA THR A 230 -10.82 1.58 -9.87
C THR A 230 -11.10 0.28 -10.62
N LEU A 231 -10.29 -0.04 -11.64
CA LEU A 231 -10.48 -1.23 -12.46
C LEU A 231 -10.16 -2.51 -11.68
N ILE A 232 -9.14 -2.53 -10.83
CA ILE A 232 -8.84 -3.65 -9.94
C ILE A 232 -10.02 -3.91 -8.99
N CYS A 233 -10.56 -2.88 -8.35
CA CYS A 233 -11.72 -3.02 -7.46
C CYS A 233 -12.98 -3.43 -8.22
N PHE A 234 -13.22 -2.88 -9.42
CA PHE A 234 -14.39 -3.23 -10.23
C PHE A 234 -14.33 -4.68 -10.70
N VAL A 235 -13.24 -5.09 -11.34
CA VAL A 235 -13.06 -6.48 -11.80
C VAL A 235 -13.02 -7.44 -10.62
N GLY A 236 -12.40 -7.03 -9.50
CA GLY A 236 -12.39 -7.78 -8.25
C GLY A 236 -13.79 -7.99 -7.68
N THR A 237 -14.66 -6.99 -7.77
CA THR A 237 -16.08 -7.11 -7.39
C THR A 237 -16.78 -8.15 -8.26
N LEU A 238 -16.60 -8.09 -9.59
CA LEU A 238 -17.21 -9.07 -10.51
C LEU A 238 -16.73 -10.50 -10.24
N GLN A 239 -15.42 -10.69 -10.06
CA GLN A 239 -14.87 -12.01 -9.75
C GLN A 239 -15.33 -12.50 -8.37
N ALA A 240 -15.37 -11.62 -7.36
CA ALA A 240 -15.86 -11.96 -6.03
C ALA A 240 -17.35 -12.34 -6.06
N ILE A 241 -18.17 -11.71 -6.90
CA ILE A 241 -19.57 -12.10 -7.11
C ILE A 241 -19.65 -13.53 -7.65
N VAL A 242 -18.86 -13.86 -8.68
CA VAL A 242 -18.81 -15.21 -9.26
C VAL A 242 -18.41 -16.26 -8.20
N VAL A 243 -17.37 -15.97 -7.41
CA VAL A 243 -16.93 -16.86 -6.33
C VAL A 243 -18.00 -16.99 -5.25
N THR A 244 -18.66 -15.89 -4.87
CA THR A 244 -19.71 -15.90 -3.86
C THR A 244 -20.91 -16.72 -4.32
N PHE A 245 -21.34 -16.59 -5.57
CA PHE A 245 -22.42 -17.45 -6.11
C PHE A 245 -22.03 -18.94 -6.14
N ALA A 246 -20.76 -19.25 -6.41
CA ALA A 246 -20.29 -20.64 -6.41
C ALA A 246 -20.20 -21.24 -5.00
N MET A 247 -19.88 -20.43 -3.99
CA MET A 247 -19.69 -20.90 -2.61
C MET A 247 -20.95 -20.80 -1.75
N GLU A 248 -21.77 -19.76 -1.96
CA GLU A 248 -22.94 -19.42 -1.16
C GLU A 248 -24.22 -19.51 -2.01
N HIS A 249 -24.90 -20.64 -1.88
CA HIS A 249 -26.09 -20.96 -2.68
C HIS A 249 -27.39 -20.34 -2.12
N ARG A 250 -27.34 -19.77 -0.90
CA ARG A 250 -28.53 -19.20 -0.25
C ARG A 250 -28.66 -17.71 -0.60
N PRO A 251 -29.82 -17.22 -1.08
CA PRO A 251 -29.98 -15.80 -1.37
C PRO A 251 -29.95 -14.92 -0.11
N SER A 252 -30.30 -15.48 1.06
CA SER A 252 -30.33 -14.75 2.34
C SER A 252 -28.97 -14.32 2.87
N VAL A 253 -27.84 -14.85 2.36
CA VAL A 253 -26.51 -14.36 2.77
C VAL A 253 -26.15 -13.04 2.11
N TRP A 254 -26.82 -12.66 1.02
CA TRP A 254 -26.59 -11.40 0.32
C TRP A 254 -27.24 -10.20 1.02
N THR A 255 -28.23 -10.43 1.88
CA THR A 255 -28.92 -9.36 2.59
C THR A 255 -28.04 -8.82 3.71
N ILE A 256 -27.50 -7.62 3.52
CA ILE A 256 -26.79 -6.86 4.54
C ILE A 256 -27.75 -5.86 5.17
N GLY A 257 -27.87 -5.88 6.51
CA GLY A 257 -28.69 -4.92 7.24
C GLY A 257 -28.02 -3.55 7.32
N PHE A 258 -28.76 -2.52 7.73
CA PHE A 258 -28.18 -1.23 8.14
C PHE A 258 -27.59 -1.35 9.56
N ASP A 259 -26.54 -2.16 9.70
CA ASP A 259 -25.91 -2.52 10.96
C ASP A 259 -24.37 -2.40 10.88
N MET A 260 -23.67 -2.97 11.87
CA MET A 260 -22.20 -2.98 11.89
C MET A 260 -21.59 -3.73 10.71
N ASN A 261 -22.32 -4.63 10.04
CA ASN A 261 -21.82 -5.32 8.86
C ASN A 261 -21.72 -4.37 7.66
N LEU A 262 -22.70 -3.49 7.49
CA LEU A 262 -22.64 -2.44 6.47
C LEU A 262 -21.52 -1.44 6.74
N LEU A 263 -21.37 -1.00 8.01
CA LEU A 263 -20.26 -0.13 8.40
C LEU A 263 -18.90 -0.79 8.16
N ALA A 264 -18.78 -2.08 8.48
CA ALA A 264 -17.58 -2.86 8.22
C ALA A 264 -17.25 -2.93 6.74
N ALA A 265 -18.24 -3.26 5.90
CA ALA A 265 -18.06 -3.32 4.46
C ALA A 265 -17.69 -1.95 3.85
N ALA A 266 -18.33 -0.87 4.32
CA ALA A 266 -18.04 0.48 3.86
C ALA A 266 -16.64 0.95 4.27
N TYR A 267 -16.25 0.76 5.54
CA TYR A 267 -14.90 1.09 6.01
C TYR A 267 -13.83 0.27 5.28
N ALA A 268 -14.08 -1.03 5.12
CA ALA A 268 -13.22 -1.93 4.36
C ALA A 268 -13.03 -1.44 2.92
N GLY A 269 -14.13 -1.12 2.25
CA GLY A 269 -14.09 -0.70 0.86
C GLY A 269 -13.39 0.63 0.67
N ILE A 270 -13.79 1.63 1.45
CA ILE A 270 -13.28 3.00 1.30
C ILE A 270 -11.82 3.06 1.77
N VAL A 271 -11.53 2.64 2.99
CA VAL A 271 -10.20 2.84 3.57
C VAL A 271 -9.20 1.78 3.09
N THR A 272 -9.54 0.49 3.23
CA THR A 272 -8.56 -0.59 3.04
C THR A 272 -8.50 -1.18 1.64
N SER A 273 -9.48 -0.93 0.78
CA SER A 273 -9.39 -1.27 -0.65
C SER A 273 -9.12 -0.02 -1.49
N SER A 274 -9.95 1.02 -1.41
CA SER A 274 -9.85 2.14 -2.35
C SER A 274 -8.63 3.04 -2.09
N ILE A 275 -8.59 3.70 -0.93
CA ILE A 275 -7.48 4.60 -0.56
C ILE A 275 -6.19 3.80 -0.46
N ALA A 276 -6.23 2.64 0.20
CA ALA A 276 -5.03 1.86 0.40
C ALA A 276 -4.43 1.32 -0.90
N TYR A 277 -5.20 0.76 -1.83
CA TYR A 277 -4.63 0.24 -3.08
C TYR A 277 -4.12 1.37 -3.98
N TYR A 278 -4.79 2.52 -3.96
CA TYR A 278 -4.34 3.71 -4.67
C TYR A 278 -3.00 4.23 -4.13
N VAL A 279 -2.93 4.51 -2.83
CA VAL A 279 -1.71 5.03 -2.18
C VAL A 279 -0.58 4.01 -2.27
N GLN A 280 -0.88 2.72 -2.07
CA GLN A 280 0.06 1.62 -2.31
C GLN A 280 0.60 1.66 -3.74
N GLY A 281 -0.27 1.79 -4.75
CA GLY A 281 0.14 1.91 -6.14
C GLY A 281 1.11 3.08 -6.38
N LEU A 282 0.81 4.25 -5.83
CA LEU A 282 1.70 5.43 -5.91
C LEU A 282 3.07 5.17 -5.28
N VAL A 283 3.10 4.55 -4.09
CA VAL A 283 4.35 4.23 -3.39
C VAL A 283 5.14 3.18 -4.15
N ILE A 284 4.49 2.15 -4.67
CA ILE A 284 5.12 1.10 -5.49
C ILE A 284 5.73 1.70 -6.76
N GLN A 285 5.05 2.64 -7.41
CA GLN A 285 5.58 3.31 -8.59
C GLN A 285 6.84 4.13 -8.28
N LYS A 286 6.87 4.83 -7.13
CA LYS A 286 8.00 5.68 -6.73
C LYS A 286 9.19 4.92 -6.14
N THR A 287 8.93 3.96 -5.25
CA THR A 287 9.97 3.33 -4.39
C THR A 287 10.18 1.84 -4.65
N GLY A 288 9.25 1.23 -5.39
CA GLY A 288 9.24 -0.19 -5.71
C GLY A 288 8.43 -1.06 -4.74
N PRO A 289 8.12 -2.30 -5.15
CA PRO A 289 7.23 -3.20 -4.41
C PRO A 289 7.81 -3.69 -3.07
N VAL A 290 9.13 -3.94 -3.01
CA VAL A 290 9.80 -4.39 -1.78
C VAL A 290 9.66 -3.34 -0.67
N PHE A 291 9.83 -2.05 -1.01
CA PHE A 291 9.66 -0.96 -0.05
C PHE A 291 8.25 -0.97 0.55
N ALA A 292 7.21 -1.04 -0.30
CA ALA A 292 5.83 -1.08 0.17
C ALA A 292 5.57 -2.30 1.08
N SER A 293 6.07 -3.48 0.71
CA SER A 293 5.84 -4.70 1.51
C SER A 293 6.50 -4.65 2.88
N ALA A 294 7.64 -3.96 3.02
CA ALA A 294 8.38 -3.89 4.28
C ALA A 294 7.54 -3.32 5.42
N PHE A 295 6.58 -2.43 5.14
CA PHE A 295 5.72 -1.80 6.16
C PHE A 295 4.64 -2.73 6.73
N SER A 296 4.37 -3.91 6.14
CA SER A 296 3.27 -4.77 6.61
C SER A 296 3.37 -5.18 8.09
N PRO A 297 4.54 -5.44 8.68
CA PRO A 297 4.65 -5.84 10.08
C PRO A 297 4.37 -4.69 11.06
N LEU A 298 4.38 -3.42 10.61
CA LEU A 298 3.97 -2.29 11.46
C LEU A 298 2.50 -2.36 11.84
N MET A 299 1.64 -2.93 10.99
CA MET A 299 0.23 -3.14 11.31
C MET A 299 0.08 -3.95 12.60
N MET A 300 0.91 -4.99 12.80
CA MET A 300 0.90 -5.81 14.01
C MET A 300 1.26 -5.00 15.26
N ILE A 301 2.25 -4.12 15.16
CA ILE A 301 2.63 -3.20 16.26
C ILE A 301 1.45 -2.27 16.61
N ILE A 302 0.86 -1.64 15.59
CA ILE A 302 -0.26 -0.70 15.78
C ILE A 302 -1.45 -1.40 16.43
N VAL A 303 -1.82 -2.60 15.96
CA VAL A 303 -2.90 -3.40 16.55
C VAL A 303 -2.61 -3.72 18.01
N ALA A 304 -1.40 -4.16 18.36
CA ALA A 304 -1.05 -4.48 19.75
C ALA A 304 -1.10 -3.25 20.67
N VAL A 305 -0.64 -2.09 20.19
CA VAL A 305 -0.71 -0.83 20.94
C VAL A 305 -2.16 -0.39 21.14
N MET A 306 -2.98 -0.38 20.07
CA MET A 306 -4.40 -0.05 20.15
C MET A 306 -5.17 -1.01 21.07
N GLY A 307 -4.90 -2.32 20.99
CA GLY A 307 -5.48 -3.33 21.88
C GLY A 307 -5.13 -3.07 23.35
N SER A 308 -3.90 -2.66 23.64
CA SER A 308 -3.49 -2.32 25.01
C SER A 308 -4.17 -1.06 25.57
N PHE A 309 -4.40 -0.04 24.73
CA PHE A 309 -5.11 1.17 25.15
C PHE A 309 -6.63 0.98 25.28
N ILE A 310 -7.26 0.30 24.32
CA ILE A 310 -8.73 0.21 24.22
C ILE A 310 -9.27 -0.99 25.02
N LEU A 311 -8.57 -2.14 24.99
CA LEU A 311 -9.02 -3.39 25.60
C LEU A 311 -8.25 -3.72 26.90
N ALA A 312 -7.38 -2.82 27.39
CA ALA A 312 -6.49 -3.04 28.54
C ALA A 312 -5.66 -4.34 28.43
N GLU A 313 -5.31 -4.73 27.21
CA GLU A 313 -4.47 -5.90 26.95
C GLU A 313 -3.09 -5.74 27.58
N LYS A 314 -2.67 -6.77 28.31
CA LYS A 314 -1.33 -6.78 28.93
C LYS A 314 -0.29 -7.10 27.86
N ILE A 315 0.72 -6.23 27.73
CA ILE A 315 1.83 -6.43 26.81
C ILE A 315 2.89 -7.31 27.47
N PHE A 316 3.27 -8.40 26.79
CA PHE A 316 4.34 -9.31 27.21
C PHE A 316 5.69 -8.81 26.70
N LEU A 317 6.78 -9.17 27.39
CA LEU A 317 8.16 -8.81 26.99
C LEU A 317 8.49 -9.17 25.54
N GLY A 318 8.01 -10.32 25.05
CA GLY A 318 8.20 -10.73 23.66
C GLY A 318 7.54 -9.81 22.65
N GLY A 319 6.42 -9.18 23.02
CA GLY A 319 5.78 -8.14 22.20
C GLY A 319 6.65 -6.90 22.05
N VAL A 320 7.28 -6.45 23.14
CA VAL A 320 8.17 -5.28 23.15
C VAL A 320 9.45 -5.55 22.36
N LEU A 321 10.13 -6.66 22.65
CA LEU A 321 11.35 -7.04 21.94
C LEU A 321 11.06 -7.26 20.44
N GLY A 322 9.92 -7.86 20.11
CA GLY A 322 9.51 -8.10 18.72
C GLY A 322 9.27 -6.80 17.96
N ALA A 323 8.57 -5.84 18.58
CA ALA A 323 8.38 -4.51 18.02
C ALA A 323 9.72 -3.78 17.78
N VAL A 324 10.67 -3.86 18.71
CA VAL A 324 12.01 -3.27 18.54
C VAL A 324 12.73 -3.90 17.34
N LEU A 325 12.72 -5.22 17.21
CA LEU A 325 13.33 -5.90 16.06
C LEU A 325 12.67 -5.53 14.73
N ILE A 326 11.34 -5.41 14.68
CA ILE A 326 10.61 -4.95 13.48
C ILE A 326 11.10 -3.55 13.07
N VAL A 327 11.21 -2.62 14.02
CA VAL A 327 11.69 -1.25 13.76
C VAL A 327 13.14 -1.25 13.25
N ILE A 328 14.02 -2.04 13.85
CA ILE A 328 15.42 -2.18 13.41
C ILE A 328 15.49 -2.76 11.99
N GLY A 329 14.74 -3.82 11.71
CA GLY A 329 14.71 -4.45 10.39
C GLY A 329 14.17 -3.52 9.30
N LEU A 330 13.09 -2.79 9.62
CA LEU A 330 12.53 -1.73 8.76
C LEU A 330 13.57 -0.66 8.48
N TYR A 331 14.21 -0.11 9.51
CA TYR A 331 15.25 0.90 9.34
C TYR A 331 16.36 0.42 8.40
N SER A 332 16.81 -0.83 8.54
CA SER A 332 17.83 -1.43 7.66
C SER A 332 17.37 -1.51 6.19
N VAL A 333 16.12 -1.94 5.94
CA VAL A 333 15.54 -1.98 4.58
C VAL A 333 15.41 -0.59 3.98
N LEU A 334 14.89 0.36 4.76
CA LEU A 334 14.69 1.75 4.35
C LEU A 334 16.01 2.45 4.07
N TRP A 335 17.02 2.23 4.92
CA TRP A 335 18.39 2.73 4.70
C TRP A 335 19.00 2.18 3.41
N GLY A 336 18.85 0.87 3.17
CA GLY A 336 19.31 0.22 1.95
C GLY A 336 18.64 0.78 0.69
N LYS A 337 17.35 1.14 0.78
CA LYS A 337 16.59 1.80 -0.30
C LYS A 337 16.96 3.27 -0.50
N HIS A 338 17.11 4.02 0.58
CA HIS A 338 17.48 5.44 0.51
C HIS A 338 18.84 5.64 -0.17
N LYS A 339 19.82 4.79 0.17
CA LYS A 339 21.12 4.81 -0.52
C LYS A 339 21.02 4.49 -2.02
N GLU A 340 20.14 3.56 -2.41
CA GLU A 340 19.92 3.24 -3.82
C GLU A 340 19.33 4.43 -4.59
N THR A 341 18.42 5.19 -3.97
CA THR A 341 17.87 6.42 -4.56
C THR A 341 18.96 7.49 -4.71
N GLN A 342 19.79 7.71 -3.69
CA GLN A 342 20.91 8.65 -3.79
C GLN A 342 21.89 8.29 -4.91
N GLU A 343 22.23 7.02 -5.08
CA GLU A 343 23.12 6.59 -6.18
C GLU A 343 22.49 6.85 -7.56
N LYS A 344 21.18 6.63 -7.73
CA LYS A 344 20.49 6.96 -8.99
C LYS A 344 20.48 8.45 -9.25
N GLU A 345 20.23 9.26 -8.21
CA GLU A 345 20.30 10.72 -8.30
C GLU A 345 21.73 11.20 -8.63
N GLU A 346 22.76 10.54 -8.09
CA GLU A 346 24.17 10.82 -8.38
C GLU A 346 24.57 10.38 -9.80
N GLU A 347 24.13 9.21 -10.27
CA GLU A 347 24.32 8.73 -11.65
C GLU A 347 23.62 9.67 -12.65
N GLU A 348 22.36 10.05 -12.40
CA GLU A 348 21.61 11.01 -13.23
C GLU A 348 22.22 12.42 -13.19
N ALA A 349 22.77 12.86 -12.05
CA ALA A 349 23.45 14.14 -11.95
C ALA A 349 24.83 14.15 -12.64
N MET A 350 25.48 12.98 -12.75
CA MET A 350 26.71 12.81 -13.51
C MET A 350 26.45 12.76 -15.03
N GLU A 351 25.23 12.41 -15.45
CA GLU A 351 24.78 12.41 -16.85
C GLU A 351 24.09 13.73 -17.26
N LEU A 352 24.84 14.81 -17.61
CA LEU A 352 24.30 16.00 -18.31
C LEU A 352 25.32 16.64 -19.29
N PRO A 353 24.86 17.33 -20.36
CA PRO A 353 24.35 16.79 -21.63
C PRO A 353 25.45 16.76 -22.72
N VAL A 354 25.55 15.69 -23.51
CA VAL A 354 26.35 15.75 -24.75
C VAL A 354 25.57 16.59 -25.75
N ALA A 355 26.13 17.76 -26.08
CA ALA A 355 25.63 18.70 -27.06
C ALA A 355 25.21 17.99 -28.37
N SER A 356 23.91 17.98 -28.66
CA SER A 356 23.45 17.76 -30.04
C SER A 356 23.73 19.04 -30.83
N LYS A 357 24.83 19.03 -31.58
CA LYS A 357 25.05 19.98 -32.67
C LYS A 357 23.92 19.83 -33.68
N ALA A 358 23.41 20.97 -34.14
CA ALA A 358 22.40 21.12 -35.16
C ALA A 358 22.58 20.17 -36.36
N ASN A 359 21.51 19.44 -36.71
CA ASN A 359 20.84 19.57 -38.00
C ASN A 359 19.58 18.69 -38.07
N GLY A 360 18.45 19.31 -38.45
CA GLY A 360 17.31 18.61 -39.07
C GLY A 360 16.18 18.16 -38.14
N SER A 361 15.19 19.05 -37.97
CA SER A 361 13.75 18.77 -37.75
C SER A 361 13.35 17.42 -37.13
N GLY A 362 13.07 17.44 -35.83
CA GLY A 362 12.33 16.39 -35.13
C GLY A 362 11.96 16.89 -33.73
N ILE A 363 10.69 17.24 -33.52
CA ILE A 363 10.17 17.63 -32.21
C ILE A 363 10.15 16.38 -31.32
N ILE A 364 11.00 16.34 -30.30
CA ILE A 364 10.95 15.36 -29.22
C ILE A 364 10.45 16.11 -27.98
N TYR A 365 9.34 15.63 -27.41
CA TYR A 365 8.78 16.14 -26.16
C TYR A 365 9.60 15.64 -24.97
N ASP A 366 10.00 16.56 -24.11
CA ASP A 366 10.79 16.31 -22.90
C ASP A 366 9.83 16.07 -21.70
N ASP A 367 9.79 14.83 -21.19
CA ASP A 367 8.83 14.36 -20.18
C ASP A 367 9.07 14.94 -18.77
N ALA A 368 10.16 15.68 -18.53
CA ALA A 368 10.50 16.18 -17.20
C ALA A 368 9.87 17.54 -16.86
N VAL A 369 9.42 18.31 -17.86
CA VAL A 369 8.85 19.66 -17.65
C VAL A 369 7.33 19.63 -17.45
N PHE A 370 6.64 18.68 -18.09
CA PHE A 370 5.17 18.63 -18.08
C PHE A 370 4.57 18.25 -16.72
N ILE A 371 5.30 17.48 -15.90
CA ILE A 371 4.83 17.09 -14.55
C ILE A 371 4.90 18.26 -13.56
N LYS A 372 5.80 19.23 -13.77
CA LYS A 372 5.86 20.44 -12.94
C LYS A 372 4.69 21.39 -13.20
N GLU A 373 4.11 21.37 -14.39
CA GLU A 373 3.01 22.28 -14.78
C GLU A 373 1.64 21.81 -14.27
N ILE A 374 1.49 20.53 -13.93
CA ILE A 374 0.25 19.98 -13.32
C ILE A 374 0.19 20.25 -11.80
N ALA A 375 1.34 20.50 -11.14
CA ALA A 375 1.40 20.82 -9.71
C ALA A 375 1.08 22.29 -9.39
N ALA A 376 0.92 23.15 -10.40
CA ALA A 376 0.58 24.56 -10.24
C ALA A 376 -0.86 24.84 -10.73
N VAL A 377 -1.85 24.35 -9.99
CA VAL A 377 -3.22 24.88 -10.11
C VAL A 377 -3.34 26.07 -9.15
N PRO A 378 -3.51 27.31 -9.63
CA PRO A 378 -3.87 28.41 -8.75
C PRO A 378 -5.35 28.25 -8.36
N ALA A 379 -5.63 28.37 -7.07
CA ALA A 379 -6.98 28.60 -6.57
C ALA A 379 -7.47 29.94 -7.15
N ALA A 380 -8.47 29.91 -8.02
CA ALA A 380 -9.19 31.12 -8.43
C ALA A 380 -10.66 30.79 -8.63
N GLY A 381 -11.51 31.49 -7.86
CA GLY A 381 -12.96 31.44 -8.06
C GLY A 381 -13.79 32.07 -6.94
N VAL A 382 -13.58 33.34 -6.58
CA VAL A 382 -14.64 34.26 -6.10
C VAL A 382 -14.22 35.72 -6.39
N GLY A 383 -15.02 36.45 -7.21
CA GLY A 383 -15.21 37.93 -7.33
C GLY A 383 -13.99 38.85 -7.45
N ASP A 384 -13.93 39.93 -8.22
CA ASP A 384 -14.95 40.80 -8.82
C ASP A 384 -14.28 41.65 -9.92
N GLU A 385 -15.09 42.12 -10.87
CA GLU A 385 -14.74 43.15 -11.85
C GLU A 385 -14.20 44.43 -11.19
N CYS A 386 -13.05 44.94 -11.63
CA CYS A 386 -12.94 46.36 -11.98
C CYS A 386 -11.63 46.76 -12.68
N ARG A 387 -11.81 47.54 -13.75
CA ARG A 387 -10.91 48.57 -14.32
C ARG A 387 -9.82 48.17 -15.32
N LYS A 388 -10.25 48.27 -16.60
CA LYS A 388 -9.49 48.82 -17.74
C LYS A 388 -8.65 50.05 -17.35
N ALA A 389 -7.43 50.14 -17.86
CA ALA A 389 -6.96 51.20 -18.79
C ALA A 389 -5.42 51.40 -18.71
N ASN A 390 -4.84 51.72 -19.88
CA ASN A 390 -3.47 52.20 -20.15
C ASN A 390 -2.40 51.10 -20.12
N GLY A 391 -1.88 50.58 -21.24
CA GLY A 391 -1.43 51.26 -22.46
C GLY A 391 0.02 51.69 -22.28
N VAL A 392 0.96 51.07 -23.02
CA VAL A 392 2.18 51.67 -23.63
C VAL A 392 3.05 50.55 -24.27
N VAL A 393 2.97 50.50 -25.60
CA VAL A 393 4.05 50.49 -26.62
C VAL A 393 5.31 49.61 -26.44
N TYR A 394 5.46 48.69 -27.39
CA TYR A 394 6.70 47.99 -27.78
C TYR A 394 7.79 48.93 -28.33
N LYS A 395 9.06 48.64 -28.01
CA LYS A 395 10.19 48.95 -28.89
C LYS A 395 11.22 47.81 -28.85
N SER A 396 11.34 47.11 -29.96
CA SER A 396 12.50 46.26 -30.27
C SER A 396 13.60 47.12 -30.89
N SER A 397 14.85 46.74 -30.66
CA SER A 397 15.98 47.11 -31.52
C SER A 397 17.03 46.01 -31.38
N SER A 398 17.18 45.19 -32.42
CA SER A 398 18.34 44.33 -32.60
C SER A 398 19.31 45.03 -33.54
N SER A 399 20.59 44.84 -33.23
CA SER A 399 21.75 45.38 -33.91
C SER A 399 22.25 44.45 -35.02
N HIS A 400 23.21 44.99 -35.80
CA HIS A 400 24.06 44.36 -36.84
C HIS A 400 23.38 44.18 -38.21
N GLY A 401 23.96 44.59 -39.35
CA GLY A 401 25.29 45.11 -39.64
C GLY A 401 25.87 44.44 -40.89
N HIS A 402 26.16 45.26 -41.91
CA HIS A 402 27.13 45.09 -43.02
C HIS A 402 26.82 44.28 -44.30
N GLY A 403 27.17 44.94 -45.43
CA GLY A 403 27.61 44.35 -46.71
C GLY A 403 26.77 44.80 -47.92
N ALA A 404 26.96 45.97 -48.53
CA ALA A 404 27.99 46.38 -49.49
C ALA A 404 27.80 45.89 -50.96
N ALA A 405 27.79 46.89 -51.86
CA ALA A 405 28.22 46.93 -53.26
C ALA A 405 27.22 46.60 -54.41
N GLY A 406 27.11 47.57 -55.35
CA GLY A 406 27.09 47.30 -56.79
C GLY A 406 25.98 47.96 -57.62
N ALA A 407 26.27 49.12 -58.23
CA ALA A 407 25.58 49.67 -59.42
C ALA A 407 25.69 48.69 -60.62
N VAL A 408 24.79 48.63 -61.60
CA VAL A 408 24.22 49.64 -62.52
C VAL A 408 22.86 49.15 -62.99
#